data_AF-M4T2N8-F1
#
_entry.id   AF-M4T2N8-F1
#
_cell.length_a   1.000
_cell.length_b   1.000
_cell.length_c   1.000
_cell.angle_alpha   90.00
_cell.angle_beta   90.00
_cell.angle_gamma   90.00
#
_symmetry.space_group_name_H-M   'P 1'
#
loop_
_entity.id
_entity.type
_entity.pdbx_description
1 polymer ?
#
loop_
_entity_poly.entity_id
_entity_poly.type
_entity_poly.pdbx_seq_one_letter_code
_entity_poly.pdbx_strand_id
1 'polypeptide(L)'
;GCKKLRKLEIRDCPFGNTALLTDVGKYETMRSLWMSSCEVTVGACKVLAMKMPRLNVEIFNENEPADCEPDDVQKVEKMYLYRTLAGKRKDAPEYVWTL
;
A
#
# COMPACT_ATOMS: atom_id res chain seq x y z
N GLY A 1 -6.31 -15.98 10.10
CA GLY A 1 -5.60 -17.06 9.36
C GLY A 1 -4.09 -16.81 9.33
N CYS A 2 -3.29 -17.77 8.83
CA CYS A 2 -1.83 -17.72 8.64
C CYS A 2 -1.02 -17.00 9.75
N LYS A 3 -0.81 -17.68 10.89
CA LYS A 3 -0.16 -17.12 12.11
C LYS A 3 1.33 -16.78 11.95
N LYS A 4 2.02 -17.40 10.99
CA LYS A 4 3.45 -17.19 10.74
C LYS A 4 3.73 -16.35 9.48
N LEU A 5 2.72 -15.65 8.97
CA LEU A 5 2.85 -14.85 7.76
C LEU A 5 3.81 -13.67 8.02
N ARG A 6 4.84 -13.54 7.18
CA ARG A 6 5.83 -12.45 7.27
C ARG A 6 5.90 -11.63 6.00
N LYS A 7 5.64 -12.24 4.85
CA LYS A 7 5.67 -11.59 3.54
C LYS A 7 4.49 -12.12 2.74
N LEU A 8 3.79 -11.23 2.05
CA LEU A 8 2.72 -11.59 1.13
C LEU A 8 2.91 -10.77 -0.13
N GLU A 9 2.88 -11.42 -1.28
CA GLU A 9 2.99 -10.75 -2.58
C GLU A 9 1.85 -11.26 -3.45
N ILE A 10 1.08 -10.34 -4.02
CA ILE A 10 -0.10 -10.66 -4.81
C ILE A 10 -0.05 -9.91 -6.13
N ARG A 11 -0.39 -10.61 -7.20
CA ARG A 11 -0.45 -10.06 -8.55
C ARG A 11 -1.68 -10.59 -9.30
N ASP A 12 -2.31 -9.76 -10.11
CA ASP A 12 -3.39 -10.13 -11.03
C ASP A 12 -4.54 -10.87 -10.34
N CYS A 13 -4.90 -10.43 -9.13
CA CYS A 13 -5.93 -11.06 -8.30
C CYS A 13 -7.09 -10.08 -8.00
N PRO A 14 -8.33 -10.57 -7.90
CA PRO A 14 -9.51 -9.75 -7.61
C PRO A 14 -9.63 -9.40 -6.12
N PHE A 15 -8.52 -8.99 -5.49
CA PHE A 15 -8.52 -8.48 -4.12
C PHE A 15 -8.52 -6.96 -4.14
N GLY A 16 -9.47 -6.38 -3.40
CA GLY A 16 -9.61 -4.92 -3.33
C GLY A 16 -9.67 -4.38 -1.91
N ASN A 17 -10.26 -3.19 -1.81
CA ASN A 17 -10.30 -2.37 -0.60
C ASN A 17 -10.77 -3.13 0.65
N THR A 18 -11.80 -3.96 0.53
CA THR A 18 -12.34 -4.74 1.64
C THR A 18 -11.28 -5.67 2.25
N ALA A 19 -10.55 -6.41 1.40
CA ALA A 19 -9.50 -7.31 1.87
C ALA A 19 -8.34 -6.54 2.53
N LEU A 20 -7.99 -5.37 1.99
CA LEU A 20 -6.95 -4.51 2.53
C LEU A 20 -7.32 -3.89 3.89
N LEU A 21 -8.57 -3.50 4.08
CA LEU A 21 -9.00 -2.70 5.25
C LEU A 21 -9.61 -3.51 6.39
N THR A 22 -9.86 -4.81 6.20
CA THR A 22 -10.52 -5.65 7.22
C THR A 22 -9.62 -5.98 8.42
N ASP A 23 -8.34 -6.29 8.20
CA ASP A 23 -7.42 -6.75 9.26
C ASP A 23 -6.11 -5.96 9.24
N VAL A 24 -6.22 -4.63 9.38
CA VAL A 24 -5.07 -3.71 9.25
C VAL A 24 -3.99 -3.91 10.33
N GLY A 25 -4.38 -4.36 11.53
CA GLY A 25 -3.44 -4.64 12.62
C GLY A 25 -2.47 -5.77 12.30
N LYS A 26 -2.85 -6.70 11.42
CA LYS A 26 -1.99 -7.80 11.00
C LYS A 26 -0.74 -7.33 10.27
N TYR A 27 -0.81 -6.20 9.56
CA TYR A 27 0.32 -5.69 8.77
C TYR A 27 1.52 -5.31 9.64
N GLU A 28 1.32 -4.90 10.89
CA GLU A 28 2.44 -4.62 11.82
C GLU A 28 3.19 -5.89 12.28
N THR A 29 2.53 -7.05 12.19
CA THR A 29 3.16 -8.35 12.49
C THR A 29 3.95 -8.91 11.30
N MET A 30 3.74 -8.34 10.11
CA MET A 30 4.40 -8.71 8.87
C MET A 30 5.62 -7.83 8.61
N ARG A 31 6.51 -8.32 7.73
CA ARG A 31 7.58 -7.52 7.15
C ARG A 31 7.03 -6.64 6.05
N SER A 32 6.22 -7.20 5.14
CA SER A 32 5.64 -6.45 4.04
C SER A 32 4.48 -7.15 3.34
N LEU A 33 3.69 -6.35 2.63
CA LEU A 33 2.73 -6.78 1.62
C LEU A 33 3.01 -6.02 0.31
N TRP A 34 3.08 -6.76 -0.80
CA TRP A 34 3.10 -6.24 -2.16
C TRP A 34 1.79 -6.60 -2.86
N MET A 35 1.18 -5.63 -3.53
CA MET A 35 0.02 -5.86 -4.41
C MET A 35 0.25 -5.13 -5.73
N SER A 36 0.06 -5.82 -6.85
CA SER A 36 0.15 -5.25 -8.19
C SER A 36 -0.99 -5.77 -9.06
N SER A 37 -1.54 -4.93 -9.94
CA SER A 37 -2.70 -5.28 -10.79
C SER A 37 -3.86 -5.88 -9.98
N CYS A 38 -4.17 -5.25 -8.84
CA CYS A 38 -5.25 -5.66 -7.94
C CYS A 38 -6.39 -4.62 -7.94
N GLU A 39 -7.46 -4.85 -7.21
CA GLU A 39 -8.62 -3.96 -7.14
C GLU A 39 -8.56 -2.98 -5.96
N VAL A 40 -7.35 -2.60 -5.56
CA VAL A 40 -7.12 -1.63 -4.49
C VAL A 40 -7.15 -0.22 -5.06
N THR A 41 -7.84 0.70 -4.39
CA THR A 41 -7.88 2.11 -4.78
C THR A 41 -6.95 2.96 -3.94
N VAL A 42 -6.56 4.11 -4.49
CA VAL A 42 -5.76 5.14 -3.81
C VAL A 42 -6.41 5.55 -2.49
N GLY A 43 -7.73 5.79 -2.49
CA GLY A 43 -8.46 6.18 -1.28
C GLY A 43 -8.35 5.13 -0.16
N ALA A 44 -8.34 3.84 -0.50
CA ALA A 44 -8.13 2.79 0.49
C ALA A 44 -6.69 2.77 1.04
N CYS A 45 -5.69 3.05 0.21
CA CYS A 45 -4.31 3.22 0.67
C CYS A 45 -4.19 4.42 1.64
N LYS A 46 -4.84 5.56 1.34
CA LYS A 46 -4.89 6.73 2.24
C LYS A 46 -5.56 6.38 3.58
N VAL A 47 -6.70 5.68 3.54
CA VAL A 47 -7.39 5.21 4.76
C VAL A 47 -6.52 4.26 5.58
N LEU A 48 -5.79 3.36 4.93
CA LEU A 48 -4.86 2.45 5.61
C LEU A 48 -3.73 3.22 6.31
N ALA A 49 -3.09 4.16 5.61
CA ALA A 49 -2.00 4.96 6.16
C ALA A 49 -2.46 5.80 7.35
N MET A 50 -3.65 6.41 7.26
CA MET A 50 -4.26 7.15 8.37
C MET A 50 -4.55 6.26 9.59
N LYS A 51 -5.03 5.04 9.39
CA LYS A 51 -5.31 4.09 10.49
C LYS A 51 -4.04 3.52 11.11
N MET A 52 -2.98 3.37 10.32
CA MET A 52 -1.76 2.64 10.70
C MET A 52 -0.50 3.48 10.45
N PRO A 53 -0.24 4.53 11.25
CA PRO A 53 0.85 5.49 11.01
C PRO A 53 2.27 4.91 11.16
N ARG A 54 2.40 3.65 11.62
CA ARG A 54 3.67 2.91 11.71
C ARG A 54 3.97 2.07 10.46
N LEU A 55 3.09 2.12 9.48
CA LEU A 55 3.29 1.52 8.17
C LEU A 55 3.62 2.62 7.18
N ASN A 56 4.63 2.40 6.34
CA ASN A 56 4.75 3.15 5.11
C ASN A 56 3.86 2.46 4.08
N VAL A 57 3.01 3.23 3.39
CA VAL A 57 2.22 2.76 2.25
C VAL A 57 2.74 3.48 1.01
N GLU A 58 3.49 2.77 0.17
CA GLU A 58 4.06 3.30 -1.06
C GLU A 58 3.20 2.89 -2.26
N ILE A 59 2.74 3.88 -3.01
CA ILE A 59 2.05 3.73 -4.30
C ILE A 59 3.04 4.05 -5.40
N PHE A 60 3.12 3.19 -6.42
CA PHE A 60 3.97 3.40 -7.58
C PHE A 60 3.07 3.85 -8.74
N ASN A 61 3.27 5.09 -9.18
CA ASN A 61 2.52 5.71 -10.26
C ASN A 61 3.48 5.97 -11.45
N GLU A 62 3.79 4.92 -12.21
CA GLU A 62 4.75 5.01 -13.33
C GLU A 62 4.17 5.71 -14.56
N ASN A 63 2.83 5.86 -14.65
CA ASN A 63 2.13 6.30 -15.86
C ASN A 63 1.61 7.76 -15.79
N GLU A 64 1.66 8.40 -14.62
CA GLU A 64 1.16 9.77 -14.46
C GLU A 64 2.27 10.72 -14.01
N PRO A 65 2.23 11.99 -14.44
CA PRO A 65 3.17 13.00 -13.97
C PRO A 65 3.04 13.19 -12.45
N ALA A 66 4.19 13.33 -11.78
CA ALA A 66 4.32 13.41 -10.32
C ALA A 66 3.52 14.55 -9.66
N ASP A 67 3.06 15.53 -10.44
CA ASP A 67 2.36 16.74 -9.99
C ASP A 67 0.84 16.57 -9.85
N CYS A 68 0.26 15.46 -10.30
CA CYS A 68 -1.17 15.21 -10.17
C CYS A 68 -1.43 14.29 -8.97
N GLU A 69 -2.06 14.78 -7.89
CA GLU A 69 -2.55 13.86 -6.87
C GLU A 69 -3.59 12.91 -7.50
N PRO A 70 -3.49 11.61 -7.22
CA PRO A 70 -4.35 10.62 -7.84
C PRO A 70 -5.73 10.67 -7.19
N ASP A 71 -6.76 10.48 -8.00
CA ASP A 71 -8.13 10.43 -7.52
C ASP A 71 -8.32 9.23 -6.58
N ASP A 72 -9.12 9.40 -5.52
CA ASP A 72 -9.34 8.36 -4.51
C ASP A 72 -10.02 7.11 -5.10
N VAL A 73 -10.74 7.28 -6.21
CA VAL A 73 -11.44 6.23 -6.95
C VAL A 73 -10.48 5.42 -7.84
N GLN A 74 -9.31 5.97 -8.18
CA GLN A 74 -8.35 5.34 -9.07
C GLN A 74 -7.76 4.06 -8.44
N LYS A 75 -7.65 3.01 -9.26
CA LYS A 75 -6.97 1.76 -8.87
C LYS A 75 -5.46 1.97 -8.90
N VAL A 76 -4.76 1.52 -7.87
CA VAL A 76 -3.30 1.55 -7.83
C VAL A 76 -2.73 0.46 -8.73
N GLU A 77 -1.75 0.80 -9.56
CA GLU A 77 -1.07 -0.20 -10.39
C GLU A 77 -0.22 -1.14 -9.53
N LYS A 78 0.60 -0.56 -8.65
CA LYS A 78 1.41 -1.28 -7.67
C LYS A 78 1.39 -0.54 -6.35
N MET A 79 1.32 -1.29 -5.26
CA MET A 79 1.51 -0.78 -3.92
C MET A 79 2.41 -1.69 -3.10
N TYR A 80 3.14 -1.08 -2.20
CA TYR A 80 4.00 -1.76 -1.25
C TYR A 80 3.78 -1.18 0.13
N LEU A 81 3.41 -2.03 1.09
CA LEU A 81 3.30 -1.62 2.48
C LEU A 81 4.28 -2.41 3.34
N TYR A 82 4.89 -1.73 4.30
CA TYR A 82 5.83 -2.33 5.23
C TYR A 82 5.83 -1.57 6.54
N ARG A 83 6.00 -2.29 7.64
CA ARG A 83 6.16 -1.66 8.95
C ARG A 83 7.54 -1.00 9.03
N THR A 84 7.60 0.14 9.69
CA THR A 84 8.86 0.85 9.90
C THR A 84 8.89 1.50 11.29
N LEU A 85 10.09 1.65 11.84
CA LEU A 85 10.34 2.50 13.01
C LEU A 85 10.97 3.84 12.61
N ALA A 86 11.44 3.96 11.37
CA ALA A 86 12.11 5.15 10.84
C ALA A 86 11.14 6.13 10.16
N GLY A 87 9.89 5.73 9.92
CA GLY A 87 8.93 6.49 9.13
C GLY A 87 9.25 6.49 7.63
N LYS A 88 8.78 7.52 6.92
CA LYS A 88 8.93 7.71 5.47
C LYS A 88 10.40 7.81 5.05
N ARG A 89 10.75 7.11 3.97
CA ARG A 89 12.10 7.17 3.38
C ARG A 89 12.32 8.48 2.61
N LYS A 90 13.57 8.93 2.58
CA LYS A 90 13.97 10.23 1.97
C LYS A 90 14.45 10.10 0.52
N ASP A 91 14.56 8.87 0.03
CA ASP A 91 15.11 8.51 -1.29
C ASP A 91 14.03 7.98 -2.24
N ALA A 92 12.76 8.32 -1.99
CA ALA A 92 11.66 7.98 -2.88
C ALA A 92 11.83 8.70 -4.22
N PRO A 93 11.85 7.97 -5.36
CA PRO A 93 11.80 8.61 -6.66
C PRO A 93 10.42 9.28 -6.86
N GLU A 94 10.33 10.21 -7.81
CA GLU A 94 9.15 11.06 -8.00
C GLU A 94 7.85 10.29 -8.28
N TYR A 95 7.96 9.13 -8.93
CA TYR A 95 6.82 8.25 -9.23
C TYR A 95 6.37 7.38 -8.04
N VAL A 96 7.01 7.51 -6.87
CA VAL A 96 6.63 6.79 -5.65
C VAL A 96 6.06 7.76 -4.61
N TRP A 97 4.80 7.56 -4.28
CA TRP A 97 4.13 8.31 -3.22
C TRP A 97 4.03 7.48 -1.97
N THR A 98 4.75 7.91 -0.93
CA THR A 98 4.58 7.37 0.42
C THR A 98 3.53 8.18 1.18
N LEU A 99 2.44 7.49 1.52
CA LEU A 99 1.35 7.96 2.39
C LEU A 99 1.67 7.72 3.87
#